data_AF-A0A0D3HV66-F1
#
_entry.id   AF-A0A0D3HV66-F1
#
_cell.length_a   1.000
_cell.length_b   1.000
_cell.length_c   1.000
_cell.angle_alpha   90.00
_cell.angle_beta   90.00
_cell.angle_gamma   90.00
#
_symmetry.space_group_name_H-M   'P 1'
#
loop_
_entity.id
_entity.type
_entity.pdbx_description
1 polymer ?
#
loop_
_entity_poly.entity_id
_entity_poly.type
_entity_poly.pdbx_seq_one_letter_code
_entity_poly.pdbx_strand_id
1 'polypeptide(L)'
;MKEIPYLPTVTNLRLDVNTWWKGHTIGATLARIIAKCNNIKHLSIRVSGLFKVCSDPQCNCSQPEGWEDQKKVEFKGFILCDDRKSLLRLLLKNAPVLEKINVKLNNTYILQSPEEFRENTNFDVPGYQGFWTPYEWKYRECGIFYGATKYEWTRETN
;
A
#
# COMPACT_ATOMS: atom_id res chain seq x y z
N MET A 1 13.81 -21.24 9.93
CA MET A 1 12.56 -20.47 9.71
C MET A 1 11.54 -21.49 9.19
N LYS A 2 10.34 -21.61 9.78
CA LYS A 2 9.34 -22.56 9.26
C LYS A 2 8.89 -22.07 7.87
N GLU A 3 8.93 -22.95 6.88
CA GLU A 3 8.46 -22.61 5.54
C GLU A 3 6.95 -22.43 5.55
N ILE A 4 6.49 -21.39 4.84
CA ILE A 4 5.06 -21.16 4.63
C ILE A 4 4.62 -22.14 3.55
N PRO A 5 3.63 -23.01 3.80
CA PRO A 5 3.16 -23.97 2.82
C PRO A 5 2.55 -23.25 1.62
N TYR A 6 2.54 -23.93 0.47
CA TYR A 6 1.87 -23.43 -0.72
C TYR A 6 0.35 -23.53 -0.55
N LEU A 7 -0.38 -22.44 -0.80
CA LEU A 7 -1.81 -22.27 -0.51
C LEU A 7 -2.56 -21.80 -1.77
N PRO A 8 -2.66 -22.63 -2.82
CA PRO A 8 -3.26 -22.24 -4.10
C PRO A 8 -4.77 -22.03 -4.04
N THR A 9 -5.45 -22.49 -2.98
CA THR A 9 -6.90 -22.32 -2.81
C THR A 9 -7.26 -20.95 -2.24
N VAL A 10 -6.28 -20.19 -1.76
CA VAL A 10 -6.50 -18.87 -1.15
C VAL A 10 -6.77 -17.83 -2.24
N THR A 11 -8.00 -17.33 -2.26
CA THR A 11 -8.45 -16.28 -3.19
C THR A 11 -8.58 -14.90 -2.54
N ASN A 12 -8.67 -14.87 -1.21
CA ASN A 12 -8.77 -13.65 -0.42
C ASN A 12 -7.70 -13.70 0.66
N LEU A 13 -6.75 -12.78 0.62
CA LEU A 13 -5.66 -12.72 1.60
C LEU A 13 -5.73 -11.40 2.36
N ARG A 14 -5.80 -11.49 3.69
CA ARG A 14 -5.69 -10.33 4.57
C ARG A 14 -4.41 -10.44 5.41
N LEU A 15 -3.58 -9.41 5.33
CA LEU A 15 -2.32 -9.31 6.07
C LEU A 15 -2.39 -8.08 6.99
N ASP A 16 -2.43 -8.33 8.29
CA ASP A 16 -2.34 -7.29 9.31
C ASP A 16 -0.89 -7.29 9.84
N VAL A 17 -0.11 -6.26 9.51
CA VAL A 17 1.32 -6.21 9.85
C VAL A 17 1.63 -5.06 10.79
N ASN A 18 2.37 -5.35 11.87
CA ASN A 18 2.85 -4.36 12.83
C ASN A 18 4.36 -4.21 12.67
N THR A 19 4.84 -2.99 12.42
CA THR A 19 6.23 -2.72 12.02
C THR A 19 7.09 -1.99 13.03
N TRP A 20 6.62 -1.85 14.26
CA TRP A 20 7.26 -1.05 15.31
C TRP A 20 8.79 -1.24 15.45
N TRP A 21 9.34 -2.41 15.08
CA TRP A 21 10.77 -2.72 15.23
C TRP A 21 11.46 -3.34 13.98
N LYS A 22 10.75 -3.61 12.88
CA LYS A 22 11.30 -4.37 11.72
C LYS A 22 10.77 -3.89 10.36
N GLY A 23 10.94 -2.60 10.06
CA GLY A 23 10.48 -2.02 8.79
C GLY A 23 11.20 -2.55 7.54
N HIS A 24 12.46 -2.95 7.65
CA HIS A 24 13.32 -3.22 6.48
C HIS A 24 12.94 -4.47 5.66
N THR A 25 12.25 -5.45 6.24
CA THR A 25 11.98 -6.74 5.57
C THR A 25 10.52 -6.96 5.21
N ILE A 26 9.65 -5.97 5.44
CA ILE A 26 8.22 -6.18 5.28
C ILE A 26 7.80 -6.34 3.83
N GLY A 27 8.38 -5.59 2.88
CA GLY A 27 8.13 -5.78 1.45
C GLY A 27 8.43 -7.22 1.04
N ALA A 28 9.65 -7.69 1.30
CA ALA A 28 10.07 -9.06 1.03
C ALA A 28 9.23 -10.11 1.79
N THR A 29 8.83 -9.84 3.03
CA THR A 29 8.01 -10.77 3.83
C THR A 29 6.60 -10.89 3.26
N LEU A 30 5.97 -9.76 2.92
CA LEU A 30 4.66 -9.72 2.27
C LEU A 30 4.72 -10.47 0.94
N ALA A 31 5.73 -10.18 0.12
CA ALA A 31 5.94 -10.84 -1.16
C ALA A 31 6.06 -12.35 -1.04
N ARG A 32 6.89 -12.82 -0.11
CA ARG A 32 7.04 -14.25 0.14
C ARG A 32 5.73 -14.92 0.60
N ILE A 33 4.88 -14.22 1.36
CA ILE A 33 3.56 -14.76 1.74
C ILE A 33 2.62 -14.79 0.51
N ILE A 34 2.61 -13.71 -0.27
CA ILE A 34 1.77 -13.56 -1.46
C ILE A 34 2.18 -14.59 -2.53
N ALA A 35 3.48 -14.84 -2.73
CA ALA A 35 4.03 -15.85 -3.63
C ALA A 35 3.50 -17.27 -3.34
N LYS A 36 3.17 -17.55 -2.07
CA LYS A 36 2.59 -18.85 -1.68
C LYS A 36 1.09 -18.95 -1.99
N CYS A 37 0.45 -17.86 -2.41
CA CYS A 37 -0.97 -17.73 -2.65
C CYS A 37 -1.21 -17.23 -4.09
N ASN A 38 -0.97 -18.06 -5.10
CA ASN A 38 -0.97 -17.64 -6.51
C ASN A 38 -2.36 -17.33 -7.11
N ASN A 39 -3.46 -17.67 -6.43
CA ASN A 39 -4.83 -17.42 -6.91
C ASN A 39 -5.54 -16.27 -6.18
N ILE A 40 -4.77 -15.36 -5.56
CA ILE A 40 -5.36 -14.19 -4.88
C ILE A 40 -6.10 -13.30 -5.88
N LYS A 41 -7.40 -13.13 -5.64
CA LYS A 41 -8.25 -12.15 -6.33
C LYS A 41 -8.31 -10.82 -5.56
N HIS A 42 -8.25 -10.90 -4.23
CA HIS A 42 -8.34 -9.75 -3.35
C HIS A 42 -7.26 -9.81 -2.26
N LEU A 43 -6.35 -8.83 -2.28
CA LEU A 43 -5.32 -8.65 -1.28
C LEU A 43 -5.64 -7.42 -0.41
N SER A 44 -5.83 -7.61 0.89
CA SER A 44 -6.01 -6.53 1.87
C SER A 44 -4.82 -6.47 2.82
N ILE A 45 -4.05 -5.38 2.76
CA ILE A 45 -2.92 -5.15 3.64
C ILE A 45 -3.28 -4.03 4.61
N ARG A 46 -3.35 -4.36 5.90
CA ARG A 46 -3.41 -3.37 6.97
C ARG A 46 -2.03 -3.29 7.58
N VAL A 47 -1.52 -2.06 7.73
CA VAL A 47 -0.24 -1.90 8.38
C VAL A 47 -0.31 -0.87 9.49
N SER A 48 0.25 -1.22 10.64
CA SER A 48 0.37 -0.39 11.82
C SER A 48 1.83 -0.23 12.24
N GLY A 49 2.15 0.86 12.94
CA GLY A 49 3.50 1.18 13.39
C GLY A 49 4.29 2.06 12.42
N LEU A 50 5.41 2.59 12.92
CA LEU A 50 6.38 3.33 12.13
C LEU A 50 7.19 2.34 11.28
N PHE A 51 7.51 2.75 10.07
CA PHE A 51 8.51 2.07 9.26
C PHE A 51 9.83 2.79 9.48
N LYS A 52 10.90 2.11 9.10
CA LYS A 52 12.14 2.77 8.76
C LYS A 52 12.46 2.30 7.35
N VAL A 53 12.47 3.21 6.37
CA VAL A 53 12.96 2.89 5.02
C VAL A 53 14.40 2.44 5.10
N CYS A 54 14.71 1.40 4.32
CA CYS A 54 16.08 1.02 4.10
C CYS A 54 16.77 2.13 3.33
N SER A 55 17.63 2.89 4.01
CA SER A 55 18.46 3.94 3.40
C SER A 55 19.59 3.37 2.54
N ASP A 56 19.81 2.05 2.59
CA ASP A 56 20.88 1.36 1.88
C ASP A 56 20.45 1.03 0.43
N PRO A 57 21.07 1.67 -0.58
CA PRO A 57 20.80 1.40 -1.99
C PRO A 57 21.22 0.01 -2.46
N GLN A 58 22.04 -0.72 -1.68
CA GLN A 58 22.43 -2.11 -1.97
C GLN A 58 21.52 -3.16 -1.29
N CYS A 59 20.50 -2.73 -0.55
CA CYS A 59 19.60 -3.67 0.10
C CYS A 59 18.65 -4.35 -0.89
N ASN A 60 18.82 -5.67 -1.03
CA ASN A 60 17.92 -6.55 -1.81
C ASN A 60 16.49 -6.65 -1.24
N CYS A 61 16.19 -5.96 -0.12
CA CYS A 61 14.84 -5.82 0.42
C CYS A 61 13.85 -5.12 -0.53
N SER A 62 14.35 -4.52 -1.62
CA SER A 62 13.60 -3.81 -2.66
C SER A 62 13.15 -4.69 -3.84
N GLN A 63 13.43 -6.00 -3.82
CA GLN A 63 13.06 -6.94 -4.89
C GLN A 63 12.12 -8.05 -4.36
N PRO A 64 10.86 -7.71 -4.07
CA PRO A 64 9.87 -8.70 -3.63
C PRO A 64 9.46 -9.65 -4.77
N GLU A 65 9.87 -10.92 -4.71
CA GLU A 65 9.30 -12.02 -5.53
C GLU A 65 7.86 -12.34 -5.09
N GLY A 66 6.93 -12.49 -6.05
CA GLY A 66 5.53 -12.90 -5.78
C GLY A 66 4.49 -11.80 -5.92
N TRP A 67 4.86 -10.63 -6.43
CA TRP A 67 3.92 -9.52 -6.66
C TRP A 67 3.34 -9.55 -8.08
N GLU A 68 3.83 -10.44 -8.92
CA GLU A 68 3.63 -10.42 -10.37
C GLU A 68 2.16 -10.59 -10.78
N ASP A 69 1.42 -11.40 -10.01
CA ASP A 69 0.04 -11.81 -10.31
C ASP A 69 -1.04 -10.92 -9.63
N GLN A 70 -0.62 -9.88 -8.91
CA GLN A 70 -1.56 -9.06 -8.13
C GLN A 70 -2.33 -8.09 -9.04
N LYS A 71 -3.63 -8.33 -9.23
CA LYS A 71 -4.53 -7.45 -9.99
C LYS A 71 -5.13 -6.33 -9.16
N LYS A 72 -5.53 -6.60 -7.92
CA LYS A 72 -6.27 -5.67 -7.06
C LYS A 72 -5.74 -5.71 -5.63
N VAL A 73 -5.31 -4.56 -5.11
CA VAL A 73 -4.74 -4.43 -3.76
C VAL A 73 -5.47 -3.36 -2.97
N GLU A 74 -5.74 -3.61 -1.70
CA GLU A 74 -6.34 -2.66 -0.77
C GLU A 74 -5.42 -2.41 0.42
N PHE A 75 -5.12 -1.14 0.70
CA PHE A 75 -4.42 -0.69 1.90
C PHE A 75 -5.38 -0.05 2.88
N LYS A 76 -5.36 -0.51 4.14
CA LYS A 76 -6.19 0.02 5.23
C LYS A 76 -5.36 0.72 6.30
N GLY A 77 -5.79 1.92 6.69
CA GLY A 77 -5.13 2.69 7.74
C GLY A 77 -3.78 3.26 7.29
N PHE A 78 -3.69 3.63 6.02
CA PHE A 78 -2.46 4.09 5.38
C PHE A 78 -2.04 5.47 5.88
N ILE A 79 -0.74 5.67 6.07
CA ILE A 79 -0.14 6.94 6.50
C ILE A 79 0.72 7.45 5.34
N LEU A 80 0.61 8.73 4.98
CA LEU A 80 1.39 9.33 3.89
C LEU A 80 2.80 9.72 4.39
N CYS A 81 3.62 8.72 4.69
CA CYS A 81 5.06 8.92 4.90
C CYS A 81 5.87 8.19 3.83
N ASP A 82 7.13 8.60 3.65
CA ASP A 82 8.01 8.13 2.58
C ASP A 82 8.13 6.60 2.54
N ASP A 83 8.08 5.97 3.71
CA ASP A 83 8.18 4.53 3.83
C ASP A 83 6.97 3.79 3.25
N ARG A 84 5.78 4.37 3.40
CA ARG A 84 4.54 3.81 2.88
C ARG A 84 4.42 4.07 1.39
N LYS A 85 4.85 5.25 0.94
CA LYS A 85 4.98 5.58 -0.48
C LYS A 85 5.98 4.64 -1.16
N SER A 86 7.08 4.30 -0.50
CA SER A 86 8.06 3.33 -1.01
C SER A 86 7.47 1.93 -1.19
N LEU A 87 6.60 1.48 -0.27
CA LEU A 87 5.88 0.21 -0.44
C LEU A 87 4.95 0.23 -1.67
N LEU A 88 4.26 1.34 -1.92
CA LEU A 88 3.44 1.52 -3.12
C LEU A 88 4.28 1.52 -4.40
N ARG A 89 5.44 2.21 -4.41
CA ARG A 89 6.37 2.21 -5.54
C ARG A 89 6.87 0.80 -5.86
N LEU A 90 7.25 0.04 -4.83
CA LEU A 90 7.63 -1.36 -4.99
C LEU A 90 6.48 -2.17 -5.61
N LEU A 91 5.24 -1.86 -5.26
CA LEU A 91 4.07 -2.63 -5.71
C LEU A 91 3.84 -2.38 -7.19
N LEU A 92 3.81 -1.11 -7.56
CA LEU A 92 3.67 -0.68 -8.93
C LEU A 92 4.83 -1.18 -9.81
N LYS A 93 6.05 -1.24 -9.27
CA LYS A 93 7.22 -1.74 -10.00
C LYS A 93 7.20 -3.25 -10.26
N ASN A 94 6.72 -4.04 -9.30
CA ASN A 94 6.85 -5.51 -9.35
C ASN A 94 5.53 -6.23 -9.65
N ALA A 95 4.41 -5.53 -9.81
CA ALA A 95 3.10 -6.10 -10.17
C ALA A 95 2.65 -5.62 -11.57
N PRO A 96 3.19 -6.19 -12.66
CA PRO A 96 2.89 -5.77 -14.02
C PRO A 96 1.45 -6.08 -14.46
N VAL A 97 0.65 -6.84 -13.71
CA VAL A 97 -0.79 -7.05 -14.00
C VAL A 97 -1.73 -6.25 -13.09
N LEU A 98 -1.18 -5.35 -12.25
CA LEU A 98 -1.94 -4.56 -11.30
C LEU A 98 -2.88 -3.56 -11.99
N GLU A 99 -4.18 -3.78 -11.85
CA GLU A 99 -5.24 -2.98 -12.45
C GLU A 99 -5.71 -1.86 -11.50
N LYS A 100 -5.74 -2.14 -10.19
CA LYS A 100 -6.36 -1.24 -9.20
C LYS A 100 -5.71 -1.32 -7.82
N ILE A 101 -5.49 -0.17 -7.19
CA ILE A 101 -5.13 -0.06 -5.77
C ILE A 101 -6.16 0.81 -5.05
N ASN A 102 -6.70 0.32 -3.94
CA ASN A 102 -7.51 1.13 -3.02
C ASN A 102 -6.69 1.49 -1.80
N VAL A 103 -6.65 2.77 -1.43
CA VAL A 103 -5.99 3.24 -0.22
C VAL A 103 -7.00 3.94 0.66
N LYS A 104 -7.20 3.42 1.87
CA LYS A 104 -7.92 4.09 2.94
C LYS A 104 -6.92 4.67 3.93
N LEU A 105 -6.90 6.00 4.02
CA LEU A 105 -6.01 6.72 4.93
C LEU A 105 -6.37 6.48 6.41
N ASN A 106 -5.39 6.63 7.28
CA ASN A 106 -5.55 6.54 8.72
C ASN A 106 -6.28 7.79 9.24
N ASN A 107 -7.46 7.63 9.85
CA ASN A 107 -8.26 8.75 10.35
C ASN A 107 -7.46 9.65 11.32
N THR A 108 -6.69 9.05 12.24
CA THR A 108 -5.90 9.80 13.22
C THR A 108 -4.83 10.65 12.55
N TYR A 109 -4.15 10.08 11.54
CA TYR A 109 -3.18 10.81 10.73
C TYR A 109 -3.82 12.01 10.02
N ILE A 110 -4.93 11.79 9.29
CA ILE A 110 -5.59 12.89 8.55
C ILE A 110 -6.07 14.00 9.50
N LEU A 111 -6.53 13.63 10.71
CA LEU A 111 -6.98 14.59 11.71
C LEU A 111 -5.84 15.45 12.29
N GLN A 112 -4.60 14.95 12.26
CA GLN A 112 -3.42 15.63 12.79
C GLN A 112 -2.61 16.36 11.70
N SER A 113 -2.83 16.05 10.42
CA SER A 113 -2.15 16.71 9.29
C SER A 113 -2.63 18.16 9.08
N PRO A 114 -1.73 19.09 8.71
CA PRO A 114 -2.09 20.46 8.31
C PRO A 114 -3.05 20.49 7.10
N GLU A 115 -3.85 21.55 6.98
CA GLU A 115 -4.84 21.71 5.90
C GLU A 115 -4.22 21.68 4.49
N GLU A 116 -3.08 22.35 4.29
CA GLU A 116 -2.35 22.35 3.01
C GLU A 116 -1.94 20.93 2.55
N PHE A 117 -1.70 20.03 3.49
CA PHE A 117 -1.35 18.63 3.21
C PHE A 117 -2.57 17.81 2.77
N ARG A 118 -3.78 18.25 3.14
CA ARG A 118 -5.05 17.58 2.79
C ARG A 118 -5.50 17.89 1.38
N GLU A 119 -5.26 19.11 0.91
CA GLU A 119 -5.67 19.56 -0.42
C GLU A 119 -4.74 19.04 -1.53
N ASN A 120 -3.47 18.79 -1.20
CA ASN A 120 -2.45 18.38 -2.17
C ASN A 120 -1.83 17.02 -1.81
N THR A 121 -2.67 16.02 -1.50
CA THR A 121 -2.19 14.66 -1.20
C THR A 121 -1.50 14.07 -2.43
N ASN A 122 -0.17 13.99 -2.37
CA ASN A 122 0.65 13.38 -3.40
C ASN A 122 1.24 12.07 -2.89
N PHE A 123 0.95 10.98 -3.62
CA PHE A 123 1.54 9.66 -3.35
C PHE A 123 2.99 9.54 -3.84
N ASP A 124 3.50 10.53 -4.57
CA ASP A 124 4.83 10.60 -5.20
C ASP A 124 5.17 9.33 -5.97
N VAL A 125 4.27 8.93 -6.86
CA VAL A 125 4.43 7.80 -7.79
C VAL A 125 4.34 8.25 -9.25
N PRO A 126 5.14 9.24 -9.70
CA PRO A 126 5.21 9.59 -11.10
C PRO A 126 5.80 8.43 -11.91
N GLY A 127 5.27 8.18 -13.10
CA GLY A 127 5.85 7.25 -14.09
C GLY A 127 5.34 5.80 -14.08
N TYR A 128 4.27 5.49 -13.35
CA TYR A 128 3.72 4.11 -13.28
C TYR A 128 2.43 3.89 -14.09
N GLN A 129 2.21 4.64 -15.19
CA GLN A 129 1.06 4.46 -16.12
C GLN A 129 -0.29 4.32 -15.40
N GLY A 130 -0.68 5.30 -14.60
CA GLY A 130 -1.92 5.25 -13.85
C GLY A 130 -2.14 6.46 -12.96
N PHE A 131 -3.39 6.69 -12.58
CA PHE A 131 -3.83 7.90 -11.89
C PHE A 131 -4.44 7.59 -10.53
N TRP A 132 -4.13 8.43 -9.55
CA TRP A 132 -4.79 8.43 -8.25
C TRP A 132 -6.01 9.35 -8.27
N THR A 133 -7.17 8.81 -7.94
CA THR A 133 -8.44 9.54 -7.87
C THR A 133 -9.01 9.45 -6.46
N PRO A 134 -9.30 10.57 -5.78
CA PRO A 134 -10.05 10.55 -4.53
C PRO A 134 -11.51 10.16 -4.79
N TYR A 135 -12.08 9.27 -3.99
CA TYR A 135 -13.49 8.84 -4.17
C TYR A 135 -14.33 8.85 -2.89
N GLU A 136 -13.72 9.03 -1.72
CA GLU A 136 -14.46 9.22 -0.48
C GLU A 136 -13.89 10.39 0.31
N TRP A 137 -14.77 11.31 0.68
CA TRP A 137 -14.46 12.51 1.43
C TRP A 137 -15.10 12.42 2.80
N LYS A 138 -14.41 12.93 3.82
CA LYS A 138 -15.06 13.21 5.10
C LYS A 138 -15.25 14.70 5.25
N TYR A 139 -16.30 15.05 5.96
CA TYR A 139 -16.60 16.40 6.42
C TYR A 139 -16.82 16.33 7.93
N ARG A 140 -16.29 17.28 8.69
CA ARG A 140 -16.69 17.44 10.10
C ARG A 140 -17.91 18.35 10.15
N GLU A 141 -18.86 18.00 11.02
CA GLU A 141 -19.79 18.97 11.58
C GLU A 141 -18.94 20.11 12.20
N CYS A 142 -19.26 21.35 11.86
CA CYS A 142 -18.49 22.59 12.12
C CYS A 142 -17.49 23.06 11.04
N GLY A 143 -17.42 22.45 9.84
CA GLY A 143 -16.91 23.13 8.64
C GLY A 143 -15.38 23.28 8.47
N ILE A 144 -14.56 22.54 9.23
CA ILE A 144 -13.08 22.65 9.21
C ILE A 144 -12.39 21.35 8.76
N PHE A 145 -13.06 20.55 7.94
CA PHE A 145 -12.43 19.36 7.36
C PHE A 145 -12.88 19.18 5.92
N TYR A 146 -11.95 19.41 5.00
CA TYR A 146 -12.07 19.13 3.58
C TYR A 146 -10.88 18.24 3.21
N GLY A 147 -11.09 16.92 3.14
CA GLY A 147 -10.02 16.01 2.77
C GLY A 147 -10.55 14.64 2.33
N ALA A 148 -9.99 14.13 1.24
CA ALA A 148 -10.27 12.78 0.81
C ALA A 148 -9.65 11.77 1.79
N THR A 149 -10.42 10.76 2.15
CA THR A 149 -10.04 9.70 3.08
C THR A 149 -9.82 8.36 2.39
N LYS A 150 -10.31 8.23 1.15
CA LYS A 150 -10.01 7.09 0.28
C LYS A 150 -9.61 7.56 -1.11
N TYR A 151 -8.62 6.85 -1.64
CA TYR A 151 -8.05 7.06 -2.97
C TYR A 151 -8.04 5.74 -3.71
N GLU A 152 -8.29 5.82 -5.01
CA GLU A 152 -8.18 4.71 -5.93
C GLU A 152 -7.09 5.03 -6.95
N TRP A 153 -6.11 4.14 -7.09
CA TRP A 153 -5.24 4.12 -8.25
C TRP A 153 -5.83 3.18 -9.28
N THR A 154 -5.90 3.65 -10.52
CA THR A 154 -6.25 2.82 -11.68
C THR A 154 -5.15 2.92 -12.72
N ARG A 155 -4.85 1.79 -13.35
CA ARG A 155 -3.91 1.76 -14.46
C ARG A 155 -4.49 2.50 -15.67
N GLU A 156 -3.64 3.24 -16.37
CA GLU A 156 -3.93 3.76 -17.71
C GLU A 156 -4.25 2.59 -18.64
N THR A 157 -5.43 2.64 -19.23
CA THR A 157 -5.82 1.71 -20.30
C THR A 157 -5.49 2.41 -21.60
N ASN A 158 -4.44 1.91 -22.29
CA ASN A 158 -4.19 2.27 -23.70
C ASN A 158 -5.22 1.60 -24.60
#